data_AF-A0A7J0AMZ8-F1
#
_entry.id   AF-A0A7J0AMZ8-F1
#
_cell.length_a   1.000
_cell.length_b   1.000
_cell.length_c   1.000
_cell.angle_alpha   90.00
_cell.angle_beta   90.00
_cell.angle_gamma   90.00
#
_symmetry.space_group_name_H-M   'P 1'
#
loop_
_entity.id
_entity.type
_entity.pdbx_description
1 polymer ?
#
loop_
_entity_poly.entity_id
_entity_poly.type
_entity_poly.pdbx_seq_one_letter_code
_entity_poly.pdbx_strand_id
1 'polypeptide(L)' 'MHTPGVLVKNHGPFAWGTTPADAVHNAVVLEQIAKMASIAYTVNPSLTMNPLLVEKHFSRKHGPNAYYGQSNNK' A
#
# COMPACT_ATOMS: atom_id res chain seq x y z
N MET A 1 -10.91 2.60 -6.40
CA MET A 1 -9.98 3.64 -5.90
C MET A 1 -8.78 2.92 -5.33
N HIS A 2 -7.61 3.04 -5.94
CA HIS A 2 -6.47 2.10 -5.72
C HIS A 2 -5.21 2.73 -5.14
N THR A 3 -5.22 4.05 -4.96
CA THR A 3 -4.14 4.81 -4.32
C THR A 3 -4.77 5.60 -3.16
N PRO A 4 -4.92 5.01 -1.96
CA PRO A 4 -5.70 5.61 -0.86
C PRO A 4 -4.90 6.61 -0.01
N GLY A 5 -3.96 7.33 -0.61
CA GLY A 5 -3.19 8.36 0.08
C GLY A 5 -2.26 9.16 -0.83
N VAL A 6 -1.81 10.31 -0.33
CA VAL A 6 -0.92 11.25 -1.03
C VAL A 6 0.01 11.93 -0.03
N LEU A 7 1.21 12.29 -0.48
CA LEU A 7 2.13 13.13 0.27
C LEU A 7 2.05 14.57 -0.26
N VAL A 8 1.80 15.52 0.63
CA VAL A 8 1.82 16.94 0.30
C VAL A 8 3.21 17.49 0.63
N LYS A 9 3.88 18.07 -0.37
CA LYS A 9 5.23 18.61 -0.25
C LYS A 9 5.31 19.62 0.91
N ASN A 10 6.35 19.50 1.74
CA ASN A 10 6.60 20.34 2.91
C ASN A 10 5.46 20.35 3.95
N HIS A 11 4.60 19.34 3.93
CA HIS A 11 3.49 19.22 4.86
C HIS A 11 3.46 17.81 5.44
N GLY A 12 2.69 16.90 4.85
CA GLY A 12 2.51 15.56 5.40
C GLY A 12 1.58 14.68 4.58
N PRO A 13 1.32 13.46 5.06
CA PRO A 13 0.43 12.51 4.40
C PRO A 13 -1.04 12.89 4.57
N PHE A 14 -1.82 12.61 3.53
CA PHE A 14 -3.28 12.50 3.61
C PHE A 14 -3.67 11.11 3.13
N ALA A 15 -4.56 10.44 3.87
CA ALA A 15 -5.08 9.12 3.53
C ALA A 15 -6.60 9.13 3.59
N TRP A 16 -7.22 8.22 2.85
CA TRP A 16 -8.67 8.11 2.77
C TRP A 16 -9.08 6.64 2.62
N GLY A 17 -10.36 6.36 2.85
CA GLY A 17 -10.92 5.03 2.82
C GLY A 17 -12.43 5.09 2.65
N THR A 18 -13.04 3.92 2.45
CA THR A 18 -14.50 3.77 2.31
C THR A 18 -15.24 4.03 3.62
N THR A 19 -14.57 3.86 4.75
CA THR A 19 -15.05 4.18 6.09
C THR A 19 -13.97 4.93 6.87
N PRO A 20 -14.30 5.64 7.97
CA PRO A 20 -13.30 6.26 8.82
C PRO A 20 -12.25 5.27 9.35
N ALA A 21 -12.65 4.05 9.72
CA ALA A 21 -11.73 3.01 10.18
C ALA A 21 -10.78 2.55 9.06
N ASP A 22 -11.27 2.39 7.83
CA ASP A 22 -10.47 2.06 6.65
C ASP A 22 -9.49 3.20 6.31
N ALA A 23 -9.91 4.46 6.42
CA ALA A 23 -9.02 5.61 6.23
C ALA A 23 -7.86 5.63 7.24
N VAL A 24 -8.13 5.32 8.51
CA VAL A 24 -7.10 5.19 9.55
C VAL A 24 -6.18 4.00 9.26
N HIS A 25 -6.72 2.87 8.81
CA HIS A 25 -5.91 1.72 8.39
C HIS A 25 -4.94 2.11 7.27
N ASN A 26 -5.42 2.78 6.23
CA ASN A 26 -4.58 3.26 5.12
C ASN A 26 -3.53 4.27 5.59
N ALA A 27 -3.86 5.16 6.53
CA ALA A 27 -2.91 6.10 7.13
C ALA A 27 -1.78 5.39 7.88
N VAL A 28 -2.09 4.36 8.68
CA VAL A 28 -1.09 3.56 9.39
C VAL A 28 -0.20 2.80 8.40
N VAL A 29 -0.79 2.20 7.36
CA VAL A 29 -0.01 1.50 6.32
C VAL A 29 0.95 2.48 5.62
N LEU A 30 0.49 3.68 5.27
CA LEU A 30 1.30 4.73 4.63
C LEU A 30 2.52 5.11 5.49
N GLU A 31 2.34 5.28 6.80
CA GLU A 31 3.45 5.54 7.72
C GLU A 31 4.44 4.38 7.80
N GLN A 32 3.95 3.14 7.91
CA GLN A 32 4.84 1.97 8.00
C GLN A 32 5.69 1.80 6.73
N ILE A 33 5.09 1.94 5.54
CA ILE A 33 5.84 1.84 4.29
C ILE A 33 6.81 3.01 4.10
N ALA A 34 6.47 4.22 4.56
CA ALA A 34 7.37 5.37 4.52
C ALA A 34 8.62 5.14 5.39
N LYS A 35 8.44 4.64 6.62
CA LYS A 35 9.55 4.27 7.51
C LYS A 35 10.44 3.18 6.90
N MET A 36 9.83 2.10 6.39
CA MET A 36 10.58 1.01 5.75
C MET A 36 11.34 1.49 4.52
N ALA A 37 10.72 2.31 3.67
CA ALA A 37 11.36 2.88 2.49
C ALA A 37 12.55 3.78 2.85
N SER A 38 12.39 4.65 3.87
CA SER A 38 13.49 5.51 4.34
C SER A 38 14.72 4.71 4.79
N ILE A 39 14.51 3.63 5.54
CA ILE A 39 15.59 2.73 5.97
C ILE A 39 16.18 2.00 4.75
N ALA A 40 15.35 1.43 3.89
CA ALA A 40 15.79 0.62 2.76
C ALA A 40 16.63 1.41 1.76
N TYR A 41 16.22 2.65 1.44
CA TYR A 41 16.99 3.54 0.56
C TYR A 41 18.26 4.08 1.22
N THR A 42 18.31 4.18 2.55
CA THR A 42 19.54 4.50 3.27
C THR A 42 20.56 3.38 3.15
N VAL A 43 20.12 2.11 3.14
CA VAL A 43 20.98 0.93 2.97
C VAL A 43 21.40 0.74 1.51
N ASN A 44 20.46 0.89 0.57
CA ASN A 44 20.73 0.75 -0.87
C ASN A 44 19.99 1.85 -1.66
N PRO A 45 20.68 2.94 -2.04
CA PRO A 45 20.09 4.00 -2.85
C PRO A 45 19.63 3.54 -4.24
N SER A 46 20.20 2.45 -4.76
CA SER A 46 19.87 1.85 -6.06
C SER A 46 18.80 0.76 -5.96
N LEU A 47 18.11 0.65 -4.82
CA LEU A 47 17.04 -0.33 -4.62
C LEU A 47 15.93 -0.15 -5.67
N THR A 48 15.49 -1.27 -6.24
CA THR A 48 14.35 -1.33 -7.16
C THR A 48 13.36 -2.39 -6.70
N MET A 49 12.09 -2.23 -7.09
CA MET A 49 11.04 -3.21 -6.82
C MET A 49 10.67 -3.95 -8.10
N ASN A 50 10.48 -5.26 -8.01
CA ASN A 50 10.05 -6.06 -9.16
C ASN A 50 8.60 -5.70 -9.56
N PRO A 51 8.35 -5.17 -10.77
CA PRO A 51 7.01 -4.73 -11.18
C PRO A 51 5.97 -5.85 -11.18
N LEU A 52 6.38 -7.09 -11.52
CA LEU A 52 5.49 -8.25 -11.52
C LEU A 52 5.01 -8.58 -10.10
N LEU A 53 5.85 -8.40 -9.08
CA LEU A 53 5.46 -8.63 -7.69
C LEU A 53 4.49 -7.56 -7.20
N VAL A 54 4.69 -6.29 -7.58
CA VAL A 54 3.76 -5.20 -7.25
C VAL A 54 2.39 -5.50 -7.82
N GLU A 55 2.33 -5.80 -9.12
CA GLU A 55 1.08 -6.12 -9.82
C GLU A 55 0.40 -7.35 -9.20
N LYS A 56 1.15 -8.43 -8.99
CA LYS A 56 0.63 -9.67 -8.39
C LYS A 56 0.02 -9.41 -7.01
N HIS A 57 0.69 -8.66 -6.14
CA HIS A 57 0.21 -8.38 -4.79
C HIS A 57 -1.03 -7.49 -4.78
N PHE A 58 -1.08 -6.50 -5.67
CA PHE A 58 -2.23 -5.63 -5.85
C PHE A 58 -3.44 -6.41 -6.40
N SER A 59 -3.28 -7.08 -7.54
CA SER A 59 -4.33 -7.84 -8.22
C SER A 59 -4.86 -8.99 -7.36
N ARG A 60 -4.05 -9.55 -6.45
CA ARG A 60 -4.51 -10.56 -5.49
C ARG A 60 -5.64 -10.08 -4.57
N LYS A 61 -5.69 -8.78 -4.25
CA LYS A 61 -6.73 -8.17 -3.39
C LYS A 61 -7.79 -7.40 -4.18
N HIS A 62 -7.39 -6.76 -5.29
CA HIS A 62 -8.22 -5.77 -5.99
C HIS A 62 -8.45 -6.08 -7.47
N GLY A 63 -7.89 -7.16 -7.99
CA GLY A 63 -8.06 -7.57 -9.40
C GLY A 63 -9.37 -8.34 -9.64
N PRO A 64 -9.73 -8.58 -10.91
CA PRO A 64 -10.98 -9.26 -11.29
C PRO A 64 -11.15 -10.66 -10.66
N ASN A 65 -10.03 -11.34 -10.40
CA ASN A 65 -9.97 -12.67 -9.78
C ASN A 65 -9.35 -12.59 -8.37
N ALA A 66 -9.64 -11.54 -7.61
CA ALA A 66 -9.09 -11.37 -6.26
C ALA A 66 -9.41 -12.58 -5.37
N TYR A 67 -8.41 -13.07 -4.65
CA TYR A 67 -8.46 -14.31 -3.87
C TYR A 67 -7.90 -14.15 -2.45
N TYR A 68 -7.49 -12.94 -2.08
CA TYR A 68 -6.99 -12.67 -0.73
C TYR A 68 -8.12 -12.78 0.30
N GLY A 69 -7.95 -13.66 1.29
CA GLY A 69 -8.96 -13.89 2.33
C GLY A 69 -10.04 -14.90 1.96
N GLN A 70 -9.82 -15.78 0.97
CA GLN A 70 -10.77 -16.84 0.65
C GLN A 70 -11.09 -17.72 1.87
N SER A 71 -12.32 -17.62 2.37
CA SER A 71 -13.10 -18.77 2.82
C SER A 71 -13.52 -19.53 1.57
N ASN A 72 -13.09 -20.78 1.42
CA ASN A 72 -13.67 -21.70 0.44
C ASN A 72 -15.14 -21.95 0.79
N ASN A 73 -16.07 -21.12 0.34
CA ASN A 73 -17.44 -21.61 0.18
C ASN A 73 -17.48 -22.38 -1.14
N LYS A 74 -17.36 -23.69 -1.00
CA LYS A 74 -18.15 -24.60 -1.84
C LYS A 74 -19.63 -24.32 -1.61
#